data_AF-A0A3R8R352-F1
#
_entry.id   AF-A0A3R8R352-F1
#
_cell.length_a   1.000
_cell.length_b   1.000
_cell.length_c   1.000
_cell.angle_alpha   90.00
_cell.angle_beta   90.00
_cell.angle_gamma   90.00
#
_symmetry.space_group_name_H-M   'P 1'
#
loop_
_entity.id
_entity.type
_entity.pdbx_description
1 polymer ?
#
loop_
_entity_poly.entity_id
_entity_poly.type
_entity_poly.pdbx_seq_one_letter_code
_entity_poly.pdbx_strand_id
1 'polypeptide(L)'
;MEMVLVLTHLTGSEELDRQRAEEYCRYAAHKGKIPVSPFLCFHGIFKDELGSAVEGILVSRLMEKADGIWVFGFERGERRRLMEAKVRKMYGEKAQYFSHPEIGKELLVCAMYSEEMIERLEDMEGL
;
A
#
# COMPACT_ATOMS: atom_id res chain seq x y z
N MET A 1 16.72 -1.05 -1.62
CA MET A 1 15.40 -0.44 -1.88
C MET A 1 14.72 -0.04 -0.57
N GLU A 2 13.84 0.97 -0.57
CA GLU A 2 13.05 1.40 0.60
C GLU A 2 11.78 0.57 0.78
N MET A 3 11.44 0.24 2.04
CA MET A 3 10.21 -0.46 2.41
C MET A 3 9.04 0.52 2.53
N VAL A 4 7.93 0.22 1.85
CA VAL A 4 6.69 1.00 1.98
C VAL A 4 5.54 0.14 2.49
N LEU A 5 4.85 0.67 3.50
CA LEU A 5 3.61 0.07 4.00
C LEU A 5 2.45 0.47 3.08
N VAL A 6 1.75 -0.50 2.52
CA VAL A 6 0.63 -0.31 1.59
C VAL A 6 -0.69 -0.47 2.34
N LEU A 7 -1.40 0.64 2.54
CA LEU A 7 -2.69 0.70 3.23
C LEU A 7 -3.84 0.92 2.24
N THR A 8 -4.76 -0.03 2.20
CA THR A 8 -5.95 -0.02 1.35
C THR A 8 -7.17 0.42 2.17
N HIS A 9 -7.91 1.43 1.71
CA HIS A 9 -9.21 1.74 2.30
C HIS A 9 -10.20 0.59 2.06
N LEU A 10 -10.74 -0.01 3.13
CA LEU A 10 -11.65 -1.16 3.03
C LEU A 10 -13.03 -0.77 2.51
N THR A 11 -13.61 -1.62 1.68
CA THR A 11 -14.98 -1.44 1.13
C THR A 11 -16.00 -2.34 1.82
N GLY A 12 -15.52 -3.32 2.60
CA GLY A 12 -16.35 -4.36 3.22
C GLY A 12 -16.54 -5.59 2.32
N SER A 13 -16.02 -5.56 1.10
CA SER A 13 -15.89 -6.74 0.25
C SER A 13 -14.46 -7.27 0.34
N GLU A 14 -14.27 -8.37 1.06
CA GLU A 14 -12.94 -8.95 1.29
C GLU A 14 -12.21 -9.25 -0.02
N GLU A 15 -12.92 -9.81 -1.01
CA GLU A 15 -12.37 -10.13 -2.31
C GLU A 15 -11.87 -8.88 -3.05
N LEU A 16 -12.69 -7.82 -3.11
CA LEU A 16 -12.30 -6.56 -3.75
C LEU A 16 -11.18 -5.85 -2.98
N ASP A 17 -11.18 -5.93 -1.66
CA ASP A 17 -10.15 -5.33 -0.81
C ASP A 17 -8.81 -6.06 -0.99
N ARG A 18 -8.83 -7.39 -1.14
CA ARG A 18 -7.66 -8.23 -1.46
C ARG A 18 -7.08 -7.90 -2.82
N GLN A 19 -7.91 -7.92 -3.86
CA GLN A 19 -7.48 -7.62 -5.23
C GLN A 19 -6.81 -6.23 -5.32
N ARG A 20 -7.39 -5.22 -4.66
CA ARG A 20 -6.80 -3.87 -4.62
C ARG A 20 -5.50 -3.83 -3.83
N ALA A 21 -5.41 -4.51 -2.69
CA ALA A 21 -4.17 -4.57 -1.93
C ALA A 21 -3.02 -5.19 -2.77
N GLU A 22 -3.30 -6.24 -3.55
CA GLU A 22 -2.33 -6.83 -4.47
C GLU A 22 -1.93 -5.85 -5.59
N GLU A 23 -2.90 -5.19 -6.20
CA GLU A 23 -2.67 -4.19 -7.25
C GLU A 23 -1.78 -3.04 -6.77
N TYR A 24 -2.01 -2.54 -5.55
CA TYR A 24 -1.21 -1.48 -4.96
C TYR A 24 0.20 -1.95 -4.56
N CYS A 25 0.35 -3.22 -4.15
CA CYS A 25 1.68 -3.80 -3.92
C CYS A 25 2.47 -3.89 -5.23
N ARG A 26 1.85 -4.32 -6.33
CA ARG A 26 2.49 -4.32 -7.66
C ARG A 26 2.90 -2.92 -8.07
N TYR A 27 2.02 -1.94 -7.90
CA TYR A 27 2.34 -0.54 -8.17
C TYR A 27 3.58 -0.06 -7.41
N ALA A 28 3.65 -0.33 -6.10
CA ALA A 28 4.80 0.03 -5.28
C ALA A 28 6.09 -0.67 -5.72
N ALA A 29 6.02 -1.96 -6.08
CA ALA A 29 7.15 -2.70 -6.64
C ALA A 29 7.65 -2.09 -7.96
N HIS A 30 6.75 -1.71 -8.87
CA HIS A 30 7.12 -1.01 -10.11
C HIS A 30 7.73 0.39 -9.88
N LYS A 31 7.47 1.00 -8.72
CA LYS A 31 8.15 2.23 -8.27
C LYS A 31 9.45 1.96 -7.54
N GLY A 32 9.91 0.71 -7.53
CA GLY A 32 11.17 0.29 -6.94
C GLY A 32 11.18 0.31 -5.42
N LYS A 33 10.02 0.06 -4.81
CA LYS A 33 9.85 -0.08 -3.35
C LYS A 33 9.64 -1.54 -2.99
N ILE A 34 9.93 -1.90 -1.75
CA ILE A 34 9.56 -3.20 -1.16
C ILE A 34 8.17 -3.03 -0.53
N PRO A 35 7.09 -3.56 -1.14
CA PRO A 35 5.74 -3.38 -0.63
C PRO A 35 5.43 -4.35 0.52
N VAL A 36 4.86 -3.82 1.60
CA VAL A 36 4.29 -4.64 2.69
C VAL A 36 2.84 -4.21 2.88
N SER A 37 1.88 -5.12 2.66
CA SER A 37 0.47 -4.85 2.94
C SER A 37 0.00 -5.63 4.15
N PRO A 38 -0.38 -4.97 5.27
CA PRO A 38 -1.00 -5.66 6.41
C PRO A 38 -2.23 -6.48 6.02
N PHE A 39 -2.98 -6.00 5.03
CA PHE A 39 -4.16 -6.68 4.54
C PHE A 39 -3.82 -8.07 3.97
N LEU A 40 -2.77 -8.15 3.16
CA LEU A 40 -2.31 -9.42 2.59
C LEU A 40 -1.53 -10.27 3.58
N CYS A 41 -0.84 -9.65 4.54
CA CYS A 41 -0.01 -10.36 5.51
C CYS A 41 -0.84 -11.06 6.59
N PHE A 42 -1.82 -10.37 7.20
CA PHE A 42 -2.47 -10.90 8.40
C PHE A 42 -3.91 -10.45 8.66
N HIS A 43 -4.61 -9.85 7.70
CA HIS A 43 -6.02 -9.52 7.88
C HIS A 43 -6.89 -10.77 8.05
N GLY A 44 -7.73 -10.79 9.08
CA GLY A 44 -8.66 -11.86 9.36
C GLY A 44 -8.02 -13.15 9.86
N ILE A 45 -6.70 -13.14 10.13
CA ILE A 45 -6.00 -14.29 10.71
C ILE A 45 -6.44 -14.52 12.17
N PHE A 46 -6.63 -13.43 12.92
CA PHE A 46 -7.01 -13.47 14.33
C PHE A 46 -8.53 -13.33 14.46
N LYS A 47 -9.23 -14.42 14.79
CA LYS A 47 -10.71 -14.51 14.75
C LYS A 47 -11.40 -14.30 16.10
N ASP A 48 -10.65 -14.16 17.17
CA ASP A 48 -11.19 -13.91 18.50
C ASP A 48 -11.57 -12.43 18.70
N GLU A 49 -12.21 -12.12 19.84
CA GLU A 49 -12.67 -10.77 20.18
C GLU A 49 -11.53 -9.73 20.26
N LEU A 50 -10.29 -10.18 20.45
CA LEU A 50 -9.10 -9.33 20.53
C LEU A 50 -8.34 -9.26 19.20
N GLY A 51 -8.78 -9.97 18.17
CA GLY A 51 -8.07 -10.10 16.90
C GLY A 51 -7.77 -8.75 16.25
N SER A 52 -8.75 -7.84 16.21
CA SER A 52 -8.55 -6.49 15.68
C SER A 52 -7.52 -5.68 16.47
N ALA A 53 -7.41 -5.89 17.78
CA ALA A 53 -6.39 -5.22 18.59
C ALA A 53 -4.99 -5.76 18.27
N VAL A 54 -4.85 -7.07 18.08
CA VAL A 54 -3.60 -7.71 17.65
C VAL A 54 -3.18 -7.19 16.28
N GLU A 55 -4.08 -7.19 15.30
CA GLU A 55 -3.81 -6.63 13.96
C GLU A 55 -3.37 -5.16 14.05
N GLY A 56 -4.05 -4.35 14.85
CA GLY A 56 -3.68 -2.94 15.07
C GLY A 56 -2.27 -2.76 15.64
N ILE A 57 -1.87 -3.59 16.60
CA ILE A 57 -0.50 -3.59 17.15
C ILE A 57 0.51 -3.96 16.06
N LEU A 58 0.25 -5.03 15.29
CA LEU A 58 1.16 -5.47 14.23
C LEU A 58 1.31 -4.40 13.13
N VAL A 59 0.21 -3.78 12.71
CA VAL A 59 0.23 -2.64 11.78
C VAL A 59 1.09 -1.51 12.32
N SER A 60 0.89 -1.12 13.59
CA SER A 60 1.67 -0.06 14.22
C SER A 60 3.18 -0.39 14.24
N ARG A 61 3.55 -1.65 14.53
CA ARG A 61 4.96 -2.08 14.47
C ARG A 61 5.55 -2.06 13.07
N LEU A 62 4.76 -2.39 12.05
CA LEU A 62 5.19 -2.26 10.66
C LEU A 62 5.35 -0.79 10.25
N MET A 63 4.43 0.08 10.68
CA MET A 63 4.53 1.52 10.44
C MET A 63 5.80 2.12 11.04
N GLU A 64 6.25 1.68 12.22
CA GLU A 64 7.51 2.12 12.82
C GLU A 64 8.73 1.76 11.97
N LYS A 65 8.71 0.59 11.32
CA LYS A 65 9.83 0.05 10.54
C LYS A 65 9.87 0.49 9.08
N ALA A 66 8.72 0.85 8.50
CA ALA A 66 8.64 1.23 7.09
C ALA A 66 9.26 2.61 6.83
N ASP A 67 9.97 2.75 5.71
CA ASP A 67 10.54 4.01 5.24
C ASP A 67 9.44 4.97 4.73
N GLY A 68 8.35 4.41 4.18
CA GLY A 68 7.18 5.16 3.71
C GLY A 68 5.84 4.49 4.04
N ILE A 69 4.78 5.28 4.09
CA ILE A 69 3.40 4.79 4.27
C ILE A 69 2.56 5.27 3.08
N TRP A 70 2.12 4.35 2.25
CA TRP A 70 1.34 4.63 1.04
C TRP A 70 -0.11 4.25 1.28
N VAL A 71 -0.98 5.25 1.28
CA VAL A 71 -2.43 5.09 1.53
C VAL A 71 -3.18 5.24 0.22
N PHE A 72 -4.01 4.27 -0.12
CA PHE A 72 -4.76 4.26 -1.37
C PHE A 72 -6.26 4.41 -1.13
N GLY A 73 -6.90 5.25 -1.93
CA GLY A 73 -8.34 5.49 -1.90
C GLY A 73 -8.89 5.96 -3.25
N PHE A 74 -10.09 6.54 -3.25
CA PHE A 74 -10.82 6.89 -4.48
C PHE A 74 -11.09 8.39 -4.62
N GLU A 75 -10.76 9.16 -3.60
CA GLU A 75 -10.97 10.60 -3.55
C GLU A 75 -10.21 11.31 -4.66
N ARG A 76 -10.88 12.26 -5.32
CA ARG A 76 -10.37 13.09 -6.42
C ARG A 76 -10.51 14.57 -6.08
N GLY A 77 -9.76 15.41 -6.80
CA GLY A 77 -9.89 16.87 -6.71
C GLY A 77 -9.70 17.40 -5.29
N GLU A 78 -10.64 18.19 -4.79
CA GLU A 78 -10.55 18.77 -3.43
C GLU A 78 -10.55 17.69 -2.32
N ARG A 79 -11.38 16.65 -2.46
CA ARG A 79 -11.43 15.56 -1.48
C ARG A 79 -10.10 14.81 -1.38
N ARG A 80 -9.38 14.66 -2.50
CA ARG A 80 -8.03 14.08 -2.51
C ARG A 80 -7.08 14.91 -1.66
N ARG A 81 -7.07 16.24 -1.82
CA ARG A 81 -6.20 17.15 -1.05
C ARG A 81 -6.51 17.09 0.45
N LEU A 82 -7.78 17.01 0.81
CA LEU A 82 -8.20 16.78 2.20
C LEU A 82 -7.68 15.44 2.73
N MET A 83 -7.72 14.39 1.91
CA MET A 83 -7.22 13.07 2.29
C MET A 83 -5.69 13.06 2.45
N GLU A 84 -4.95 13.73 1.57
CA GLU A 84 -3.49 13.91 1.71
C GLU A 84 -3.12 14.59 3.04
N ALA A 85 -3.80 15.70 3.37
CA ALA A 85 -3.60 16.38 4.63
C ALA A 85 -3.94 15.49 5.84
N LYS A 86 -5.03 14.72 5.74
CA LYS A 86 -5.45 13.76 6.78
C LYS A 86 -4.42 12.65 6.97
N VAL A 87 -3.93 12.05 5.88
CA VAL A 87 -2.93 10.99 5.88
C VAL A 87 -1.62 11.47 6.50
N ARG A 88 -1.13 12.65 6.11
CA ARG A 88 0.06 13.25 6.72
C ARG A 88 -0.14 13.55 8.21
N LYS A 89 -1.30 14.07 8.60
CA LYS A 89 -1.62 14.32 10.01
C LYS A 89 -1.63 13.02 10.84
N MET A 90 -2.12 11.91 10.27
CA MET A 90 -2.23 10.64 10.99
C MET A 90 -0.90 9.86 11.05
N TYR A 91 -0.11 9.90 9.97
CA TYR A 91 1.02 8.99 9.78
C TYR A 91 2.37 9.71 9.60
N GLY A 92 2.38 11.04 9.65
CA GLY A 92 3.57 11.88 9.54
C GLY A 92 4.01 12.15 8.10
N GLU A 93 5.20 12.75 7.97
CA GLU A 93 5.76 13.23 6.70
C GLU A 93 6.09 12.11 5.70
N LYS A 94 6.33 10.89 6.19
CA LYS A 94 6.60 9.72 5.34
C LYS A 94 5.34 9.15 4.67
N ALA A 95 4.18 9.74 4.93
CA ALA A 95 2.90 9.26 4.44
C ALA A 95 2.46 9.99 3.17
N GLN A 96 2.05 9.21 2.17
CA GLN A 96 1.56 9.70 0.90
C GLN A 96 0.22 9.05 0.57
N TYR A 97 -0.71 9.86 0.07
CA TYR A 97 -2.00 9.38 -0.41
C TYR A 97 -2.00 9.27 -1.93
N PHE A 98 -2.57 8.17 -2.44
CA PHE A 98 -2.71 7.87 -3.85
C PHE A 98 -4.19 7.64 -4.20
N SER A 99 -4.65 8.33 -5.23
CA SER A 99 -6.01 8.17 -5.75
C SER A 99 -6.01 7.10 -6.83
N HIS A 100 -6.62 5.94 -6.57
CA HIS A 100 -6.73 4.84 -7.54
C HIS A 100 -7.26 5.30 -8.91
N PRO A 101 -8.33 6.11 -8.98
CA PRO A 101 -8.81 6.62 -10.26
C PRO A 101 -7.84 7.57 -11.00
N GLU A 102 -6.82 8.13 -10.34
CA GLU A 102 -5.80 8.98 -10.96
C GLU A 102 -4.59 8.17 -11.43
N ILE A 103 -4.25 7.07 -10.73
CA ILE A 103 -3.14 6.17 -11.10
C ILE A 103 -3.57 4.96 -11.95
N GLY A 104 -4.87 4.81 -12.26
CA GLY A 104 -5.41 3.60 -12.88
C GLY A 104 -4.73 3.15 -14.18
N LYS A 105 -4.24 4.09 -15.00
CA LYS A 105 -3.45 3.75 -16.20
C LYS A 105 -2.12 3.09 -15.87
N GLU A 106 -1.45 3.55 -14.81
CA GLU A 106 -0.20 2.94 -14.34
C GLU A 106 -0.46 1.56 -13.75
N LEU A 107 -1.57 1.38 -13.03
CA LEU A 107 -1.94 0.10 -12.45
C LEU A 107 -2.12 -1.00 -13.51
N LEU A 108 -2.69 -0.66 -14.68
CA LEU A 108 -2.80 -1.59 -15.81
C LEU A 108 -1.44 -2.07 -16.31
N VAL A 109 -0.45 -1.19 -16.39
CA VAL A 109 0.93 -1.54 -16.77
C VAL A 109 1.58 -2.42 -15.70
N CYS A 110 1.28 -2.14 -14.43
CA CYS A 110 1.82 -2.90 -13.29
C CYS A 110 1.27 -4.33 -13.16
N ALA A 111 0.30 -4.72 -14.00
CA ALA A 111 -0.16 -6.10 -14.10
C ALA A 111 0.72 -6.96 -15.03
N MET A 112 1.67 -6.34 -15.75
CA MET A 112 2.59 -7.02 -16.67
C MET A 112 3.96 -7.19 -16.02
N TYR A 113 4.49 -8.42 -16.06
CA TYR A 113 5.83 -8.73 -15.57
C TYR A 113 6.72 -9.08 -16.76
N SER A 114 7.75 -8.27 -16.99
CA SER A 114 8.72 -8.45 -18.07
C SER A 114 10.12 -8.70 -17.49
N GLU A 115 11.02 -9.26 -18.30
CA GLU A 115 12.44 -9.37 -17.96
C GLU A 115 13.03 -7.99 -17.62
N GLU A 116 12.64 -6.94 -18.35
CA GLU A 116 13.00 -5.54 -18.06
C GLU A 116 12.60 -5.10 -16.64
N MET A 117 11.48 -5.58 -16.10
CA MET A 117 11.11 -5.27 -14.71
C MET A 117 12.05 -5.94 -13.71
N ILE A 118 12.47 -7.17 -13.99
CA ILE A 118 13.42 -7.92 -13.14
C ILE A 118 14.78 -7.21 -13.17
N GLU A 119 15.31 -6.92 -14.36
CA GLU A 119 16.57 -6.19 -14.54
C GLU A 119 16.53 -4.85 -13.79
N ARG A 120 15.43 -4.10 -13.91
CA ARG A 120 15.27 -2.83 -13.19
C ARG A 120 15.26 -3.00 -11.68
N LEU A 121 14.72 -4.09 -11.15
CA LEU A 121 14.74 -4.35 -9.71
C LEU A 121 16.15 -4.74 -9.24
N GLU A 122 16.86 -5.57 -10.01
CA GLU A 122 18.25 -5.96 -9.74
C GLU A 122 19.20 -4.74 -9.78
N ASP A 123 19.07 -3.88 -10.80
CA ASP A 123 19.80 -2.61 -10.93
C ASP A 123 19.57 -1.71 -9.70
N MET A 124 18.35 -1.69 -9.16
CA MET A 124 17.99 -0.89 -7.98
C MET A 124 18.53 -1.45 -6.66
N GLU A 125 18.92 -2.73 -6.65
CA GLU A 125 19.63 -3.37 -5.54
C GLU A 125 21.16 -3.31 -5.71
N GLY A 126 21.64 -2.89 -6.88
CA GLY A 126 23.07 -2.85 -7.22
C GLY A 126 23.66 -4.25 -7.41
N LEU A 127 22.85 -5.20 -7.88
CA LEU A 127 23.21 -6.59 -8.17
C LEU A 127 23.67 -6.78 -9.61
#